data_AF-A0A951MGS0-F1
#
_entry.id   AF-A0A951MGS0-F1
#
_cell.length_a   1.000
_cell.length_b   1.000
_cell.length_c   1.000
_cell.angle_alpha   90.00
_cell.angle_beta   90.00
_cell.angle_gamma   90.00
#
_symmetry.space_group_name_H-M   'P 1'
#
loop_
_entity.id
_entity.type
_entity.pdbx_description
1 polymer ?
#
loop_
_entity_poly.entity_id
_entity_poly.type
_entity_poly.pdbx_seq_one_letter_code
_entity_poly.pdbx_strand_id
1 'polypeptide(L)'
;MKDNLEKILNQPSYWIEGINGVLYHAIVEFMERNNFNRTQLAQVLGISKGRVSQILNDGQINFSIEKIVEISIKIGKYPVFQLEDTTVVINRLNESKEIKSSEDLLCTSD
;
A
#
# COMPACT_ATOMS: atom_id res chain seq x y z
N MET A 1 -19.82 -3.79 -17.32
CA MET A 1 -19.07 -3.15 -16.21
C MET A 1 -18.30 -4.15 -15.34
N LYS A 2 -18.81 -5.38 -15.12
CA LYS A 2 -18.09 -6.46 -14.39
C LYS A 2 -16.69 -6.76 -14.96
N ASP A 3 -16.57 -6.83 -16.28
CA ASP A 3 -15.32 -7.20 -16.97
C ASP A 3 -14.13 -6.26 -16.70
N ASN A 4 -14.35 -4.98 -16.41
CA ASN A 4 -13.22 -4.06 -16.19
C ASN A 4 -12.58 -4.24 -14.79
N LEU A 5 -13.41 -4.53 -13.78
CA LEU A 5 -12.90 -4.77 -12.43
C LEU A 5 -12.06 -6.05 -12.39
N GLU A 6 -12.59 -7.14 -12.94
CA GLU A 6 -11.86 -8.41 -13.01
C GLU A 6 -10.56 -8.28 -13.80
N LYS A 7 -10.54 -7.51 -14.89
CA LYS A 7 -9.30 -7.21 -15.62
C LYS A 7 -8.24 -6.56 -14.75
N ILE A 8 -8.61 -5.60 -13.91
CA ILE A 8 -7.70 -4.91 -12.99
C ILE A 8 -7.23 -5.84 -11.87
N LEU A 9 -8.16 -6.57 -11.23
CA LEU A 9 -7.83 -7.49 -10.14
C LEU A 9 -6.92 -8.64 -10.58
N ASN A 10 -7.01 -9.03 -11.85
CA ASN A 10 -6.14 -10.03 -12.45
C ASN A 10 -4.79 -9.45 -12.92
N GLN A 11 -4.50 -8.16 -12.72
CA GLN A 11 -3.17 -7.61 -12.92
C GLN A 11 -2.33 -7.76 -11.65
N PRO A 12 -1.18 -8.46 -11.68
CA PRO A 12 -0.29 -8.55 -10.52
C PRO A 12 0.17 -7.18 -10.01
N SER A 13 0.37 -6.22 -10.93
CA SER A 13 0.78 -4.85 -10.59
C SER A 13 -0.21 -4.16 -9.66
N TYR A 14 -1.52 -4.40 -9.79
CA TYR A 14 -2.52 -3.82 -8.89
C TYR A 14 -2.23 -4.17 -7.42
N TRP A 15 -1.94 -5.44 -7.14
CA TRP A 15 -1.64 -5.93 -5.80
C TRP A 15 -0.25 -5.51 -5.32
N ILE A 16 0.74 -5.52 -6.22
CA ILE A 16 2.10 -5.08 -5.91
C ILE A 16 2.12 -3.60 -5.52
N GLU A 17 1.44 -2.74 -6.28
CA GLU A 17 1.34 -1.31 -5.94
C GLU A 17 0.59 -1.09 -4.63
N GLY A 18 -0.43 -1.90 -4.33
CA GLY A 18 -1.10 -1.89 -3.03
C GLY A 18 -0.13 -2.18 -1.87
N ILE A 19 0.65 -3.25 -1.98
CA ILE A 19 1.66 -3.63 -0.98
C ILE A 19 2.74 -2.55 -0.84
N ASN A 20 3.25 -2.03 -1.97
CA ASN A 20 4.21 -0.94 -2.00
C ASN A 20 3.67 0.31 -1.30
N GLY A 21 2.41 0.66 -1.55
CA GLY A 21 1.73 1.76 -0.89
C GLY A 21 1.68 1.59 0.62
N VAL A 22 1.28 0.42 1.12
CA VAL A 22 1.26 0.13 2.57
C VAL A 22 2.65 0.29 3.18
N LEU A 23 3.68 -0.26 2.54
CA LEU A 23 5.04 -0.18 3.04
C LEU A 23 5.57 1.27 3.03
N TYR A 24 5.30 2.02 1.96
CA TYR A 24 5.67 3.43 1.84
C TYR A 24 5.10 4.26 2.99
N HIS A 25 3.79 4.17 3.22
CA HIS A 25 3.13 4.90 4.29
C HIS A 25 3.72 4.53 5.65
N ALA A 26 3.92 3.24 5.91
CA ALA A 26 4.50 2.78 7.18
C ALA A 26 5.93 3.32 7.40
N ILE A 27 6.75 3.40 6.34
CA ILE A 27 8.10 3.99 6.41
C ILE A 27 8.04 5.50 6.69
N VAL A 28 7.17 6.23 6.00
CA VAL A 28 7.00 7.69 6.20
C VAL A 28 6.52 7.99 7.61
N GLU A 29 5.45 7.32 8.06
CA GLU A 29 4.94 7.47 9.43
C GLU A 29 6.02 7.15 10.48
N PHE A 30 6.85 6.12 10.23
CA PHE A 30 7.94 5.79 11.13
C PHE A 30 9.03 6.88 11.15
N MET A 31 9.39 7.41 9.98
CA MET A 31 10.37 8.50 9.86
C MET A 31 9.90 9.76 10.60
N GLU A 32 8.64 10.15 10.40
CA GLU A 32 8.04 11.34 11.00
C GLU A 32 7.90 11.20 12.52
N ARG A 33 7.33 10.09 13.01
CA ARG A 33 7.16 9.86 14.46
C ARG A 33 8.47 9.88 15.25
N ASN A 34 9.58 9.49 14.61
CA ASN A 34 10.90 9.48 15.22
C ASN A 34 11.74 10.72 14.87
N ASN A 35 11.21 11.65 14.07
CA ASN A 35 11.92 12.82 13.55
C ASN A 35 13.27 12.46 12.89
N PHE A 36 13.30 11.36 12.14
CA PHE A 36 14.52 10.88 11.49
C PHE A 36 14.80 11.63 10.20
N ASN A 37 16.06 11.97 9.99
CA ASN A 37 16.54 12.36 8.67
C ASN A 37 16.80 11.12 7.80
N ARG A 38 17.03 11.33 6.49
CA ARG A 38 17.24 10.25 5.51
C ARG A 38 18.43 9.33 5.85
N THR A 39 19.47 9.86 6.50
CA THR A 39 20.65 9.08 6.90
C THR A 39 20.30 8.14 8.05
N GLN A 40 19.58 8.63 9.07
CA GLN A 40 19.13 7.82 10.20
C GLN A 40 18.14 6.73 9.73
N LEU A 41 17.19 7.10 8.86
CA LEU A 41 16.25 6.14 8.29
C LEU A 41 16.98 5.03 7.52
N ALA A 42 17.98 5.38 6.70
CA ALA A 42 18.80 4.41 5.97
C ALA A 42 19.47 3.39 6.90
N GLN A 43 20.03 3.86 8.02
CA GLN A 43 20.65 2.99 9.04
C GLN A 43 19.65 2.02 9.65
N VAL A 44 18.48 2.51 10.08
CA VAL A 44 17.44 1.66 10.68
C VAL A 44 16.92 0.62 9.69
N LEU A 45 16.60 1.04 8.46
CA LEU A 45 16.09 0.16 7.43
C LEU A 45 17.17 -0.82 6.92
N GLY A 46 18.45 -0.51 7.10
CA GLY A 46 19.56 -1.31 6.58
C GLY A 46 19.64 -1.26 5.05
N ILE A 47 19.36 -0.10 4.47
CA ILE A 47 19.45 0.16 3.02
C ILE A 47 20.30 1.42 2.76
N SER A 48 20.73 1.63 1.52
CA SER A 48 21.53 2.81 1.19
C SER A 48 20.72 4.11 1.28
N LYS A 49 21.38 5.23 1.59
CA LYS A 49 20.76 6.57 1.59
C LYS A 49 20.18 6.95 0.21
N GLY A 50 20.80 6.48 -0.87
CA GLY A 50 20.28 6.63 -2.22
C GLY A 50 18.94 5.91 -2.39
N ARG A 51 18.84 4.67 -1.91
CA ARG A 51 17.59 3.90 -1.95
C ARG A 51 16.49 4.56 -1.12
N VAL A 52 16.81 5.06 0.08
CA VAL A 52 15.85 5.87 0.86
C VAL A 52 15.37 7.08 0.07
N SER A 53 16.26 7.79 -0.62
CA SER A 53 15.87 8.97 -1.39
C SER A 53 14.94 8.61 -2.57
N GLN A 54 15.19 7.51 -3.27
CA GLN A 54 14.31 7.02 -4.34
C GLN A 54 12.91 6.66 -3.81
N ILE A 55 12.84 6.02 -2.64
CA ILE A 55 11.55 5.71 -2.00
C ILE A 55 10.81 7.00 -1.66
N LEU A 56 11.46 7.95 -0.97
CA LEU A 56 10.80 9.16 -0.47
C LEU A 56 10.48 10.19 -1.55
N ASN A 57 11.23 10.22 -2.66
CA ASN A 57 11.01 11.19 -3.73
C ASN A 57 10.09 10.62 -4.83
N ASP A 58 10.33 9.37 -5.24
CA ASP A 58 9.72 8.79 -6.45
C ASP A 58 8.70 7.70 -6.10
N GLY A 59 8.51 7.39 -4.82
CA GLY A 59 7.67 6.28 -4.37
C GLY A 59 8.21 4.91 -4.79
N GLN A 60 9.44 4.83 -5.30
CA GLN A 60 9.94 3.63 -5.97
C GLN A 60 10.21 2.52 -4.95
N ILE A 61 9.28 1.58 -4.81
CA ILE A 61 9.44 0.37 -4.01
C ILE A 61 9.38 -0.85 -4.92
N ASN A 62 10.44 -1.66 -4.88
CA ASN A 62 10.58 -2.88 -5.67
C ASN A 62 11.40 -3.92 -4.91
N PHE A 63 11.07 -4.09 -3.63
CA PHE A 63 11.75 -5.02 -2.74
C PHE A 63 11.27 -6.46 -2.94
N SER A 64 12.15 -7.42 -2.66
CA SER A 64 11.73 -8.81 -2.48
C SER A 64 10.82 -8.92 -1.25
N ILE A 65 9.99 -9.97 -1.20
CA ILE A 65 9.12 -10.25 -0.03
C ILE A 65 9.95 -10.32 1.25
N GLU A 66 11.10 -10.98 1.22
CA GLU A 66 12.04 -11.06 2.35
C GLU A 66 12.42 -9.67 2.88
N LYS A 67 12.77 -8.74 1.97
CA LYS A 67 13.17 -7.38 2.35
C LYS A 67 11.97 -6.56 2.87
N ILE A 68 10.77 -6.77 2.32
CA ILE A 68 9.53 -6.15 2.83
C ILE A 68 9.28 -6.59 4.28
N VAL A 69 9.40 -7.88 4.57
CA VAL A 69 9.22 -8.44 5.91
C VAL A 69 10.28 -7.89 6.87
N GLU A 70 11.55 -7.88 6.47
CA GLU A 70 12.66 -7.34 7.27
C GLU A 70 12.44 -5.86 7.63
N ILE A 71 12.09 -5.03 6.65
CA ILE A 71 11.79 -3.61 6.85
C ILE A 71 10.60 -3.44 7.80
N SER A 72 9.52 -4.20 7.59
CA SER A 72 8.32 -4.14 8.43
C SER A 72 8.67 -4.35 9.90
N ILE A 73 9.46 -5.39 10.19
CA ILE A 73 9.89 -5.72 11.56
C ILE A 73 10.75 -4.59 12.15
N LYS A 74 11.69 -4.04 11.37
CA LYS A 74 12.56 -2.92 11.81
C LYS A 74 11.78 -1.65 12.17
N ILE A 75 10.65 -1.40 11.52
CA ILE A 75 9.78 -0.25 11.83
C ILE A 75 8.69 -0.58 12.87
N GLY A 76 8.77 -1.73 13.53
CA GLY A 76 7.86 -2.15 14.60
C GLY A 76 6.48 -2.60 14.11
N LYS A 77 6.41 -3.17 12.90
CA LYS A 77 5.16 -3.67 12.30
C LYS A 77 5.35 -5.15 11.91
N TYR A 78 4.34 -5.97 12.16
CA TYR A 78 4.29 -7.32 11.60
C TYR A 78 3.41 -7.32 10.35
N PRO A 79 3.92 -7.78 9.18
CA PRO A 79 3.09 -7.88 7.98
C PRO A 79 2.11 -9.06 8.14
N VAL A 80 0.88 -8.86 7.67
CA VAL A 80 -0.16 -9.89 7.64
C VAL A 80 -0.51 -10.17 6.19
N PHE A 81 -0.45 -11.44 5.79
CA PHE A 81 -0.81 -11.91 4.45
C PHE A 81 -2.04 -12.79 4.54
N GLN A 82 -3.05 -12.48 3.74
CA GLN A 82 -4.27 -13.27 3.63
C GLN A 82 -4.62 -13.45 2.17
N LEU A 83 -5.03 -14.67 1.82
CA LEU A 83 -5.60 -15.00 0.52
C LEU A 83 -7.12 -15.10 0.68
N GLU A 84 -7.84 -14.56 -0.29
CA GLU A 84 -9.29 -14.53 -0.30
C GLU A 84 -9.81 -15.05 -1.64
N ASP A 85 -10.98 -15.70 -1.62
CA ASP A 85 -11.63 -16.15 -2.84
C ASP A 85 -11.97 -14.97 -3.75
N THR A 86 -11.68 -15.12 -5.04
CA THR A 86 -11.88 -14.06 -6.05
C THR A 86 -13.32 -13.57 -6.07
N THR A 87 -14.29 -14.48 -5.94
CA THR A 87 -15.72 -14.15 -5.90
C THR A 87 -16.08 -13.27 -4.69
N VAL A 88 -15.51 -13.54 -3.52
CA VAL A 88 -15.73 -12.77 -2.30
C VAL A 88 -15.18 -11.35 -2.46
N VAL A 89 -13.97 -11.21 -3.03
CA VAL A 89 -13.36 -9.90 -3.27
C VAL A 89 -14.16 -9.09 -4.29
N ILE A 90 -14.56 -9.71 -5.41
CA ILE A 90 -15.33 -9.04 -6.47
C ILE A 90 -16.68 -8.55 -5.93
N ASN A 91 -17.39 -9.37 -5.16
CA ASN A 91 -18.67 -8.98 -4.58
C ASN A 91 -18.53 -7.79 -3.63
N ARG A 92 -17.56 -7.83 -2.70
CA ARG A 92 -17.26 -6.74 -1.76
C ARG A 92 -16.98 -5.41 -2.46
N LEU A 93 -16.19 -5.45 -3.53
CA LEU A 93 -15.82 -4.25 -4.29
C LEU A 93 -16.97 -3.69 -5.13
N ASN A 94 -17.90 -4.54 -5.59
CA ASN A 94 -19.10 -4.07 -6.28
C ASN A 94 -20.07 -3.42 -5.29
N GLU A 95 -20.33 -4.04 -4.13
CA GLU A 95 -21.18 -3.47 -3.07
C GLU A 95 -20.68 -2.09 -2.60
N SER A 96 -19.36 -1.94 -2.44
CA SER A 96 -18.73 -0.68 -2.03
C SER A 96 -18.92 0.46 -3.05
N LYS A 97 -19.15 0.15 -4.34
CA LYS A 97 -19.40 1.17 -5.38
C LYS A 97 -20.83 1.67 -5.35
N GLU A 98 -21.79 0.77 -5.14
CA GLU A 98 -23.21 1.12 -5.07
C GLU A 98 -23.49 2.04 -3.88
N ILE A 99 -22.84 1.80 -2.73
CA ILE A 99 -22.97 2.65 -1.54
C ILE A 99 -22.46 4.07 -1.81
N LYS A 100 -21.26 4.22 -2.40
CA LYS A 100 -20.70 5.55 -2.73
C LYS A 100 -21.54 6.32 -3.74
N SER A 101 -22.06 5.63 -4.76
CA SER A 101 -22.97 6.25 -5.74
C SER A 101 -24.28 6.74 -5.10
N SER A 102 -24.69 6.16 -3.98
CA SER A 102 -25.91 6.53 -3.26
C SER A 102 -25.68 7.75 -2.36
N GLU A 103 -24.54 7.80 -1.66
CA GLU A 103 -24.13 8.92 -0.79
C GLU A 103 -23.87 10.20 -1.59
N ASP A 104 -23.27 10.09 -2.78
CA ASP A 104 -23.06 11.23 -3.68
C ASP A 104 -24.38 11.85 -4.21
N LEU A 105 -25.45 11.05 -4.30
CA LEU A 105 -26.79 11.54 -4.69
C LEU A 105 -27.50 12.30 -3.55
N LEU A 106 -27.23 11.95 -2.30
CA LEU A 106 -27.84 12.58 -1.12
C LEU A 106 -27.23 13.96 -0.82
N CYS A 107 -25.96 14.20 -1.16
CA CYS A 107 -25.26 15.48 -0.92
C CYS A 107 -25.48 16.58 -1.99
N THR A 108 -26.29 16.34 -3.02
CA THR A 108 -26.56 17.33 -4.10
C THR A 108 -27.96 17.93 -4.05
N SER A 109 -28.69 17.72 -2.95
CA SER A 109 -30.10 18.12 -2.78
C SER A 109 -30.34 19.40 -1.96
N ASP A 110 -29.29 20.15 -1.60
CA ASP A 110 -29.39 21.43 -0.87
C ASP A 110 -29.03 22.65 -1.73
#